data_AF-A0A1Q4AEP6-F1
#
_entry.id   AF-A0A1Q4AEP6-F1
#
_cell.length_a   1.000
_cell.length_b   1.000
_cell.length_c   1.000
_cell.angle_alpha   90.00
_cell.angle_beta   90.00
_cell.angle_gamma   90.00
#
_symmetry.space_group_name_H-M   'P 1'
#
loop_
_entity.id
_entity.type
_entity.pdbx_description
1 polymer ?
#
loop_
_entity_poly.entity_id
_entity_poly.type
_entity_poly.pdbx_seq_one_letter_code
_entity_poly.pdbx_strand_id
1 'polypeptide(L)'
;MRAIALVAGVLVATPSMAGQLIFYTATFPDATSVQLSVLNNSVSQDRGHDFDVAIGLVETDASGAIRYEDSGRHRAQVRCNYPAYVSVGSRTYPIEMPLSRSSHNDWKENLWMTFCAAPSS
;
A
#
# COMPACT_ATOMS: atom_id res chain seq x y z
N MET A 1 2.63 -60.81 -11.11
CA MET A 1 1.61 -59.75 -11.02
C MET A 1 2.29 -58.48 -10.51
N ARG A 2 2.39 -57.41 -11.31
CA ARG A 2 3.03 -56.15 -10.91
C ARG A 2 1.93 -55.14 -10.58
N ALA A 3 1.83 -54.75 -9.31
CA ALA A 3 0.89 -53.73 -8.86
C ALA A 3 1.56 -52.35 -9.02
N ILE A 4 0.93 -51.48 -9.81
CA ILE A 4 1.34 -50.07 -9.96
C ILE A 4 0.42 -49.28 -9.03
N ALA A 5 0.98 -48.76 -7.94
CA ALA A 5 0.26 -47.87 -7.05
C ALA A 5 0.25 -46.45 -7.64
N LEU A 6 -0.94 -45.91 -7.89
CA LEU A 6 -1.13 -44.52 -8.30
C LEU A 6 -1.27 -43.66 -7.04
N VAL A 7 -0.26 -42.83 -6.76
CA VAL A 7 -0.31 -41.84 -5.68
C VAL A 7 -0.95 -40.57 -6.25
N ALA A 8 -2.17 -40.27 -5.84
CA ALA A 8 -2.84 -39.01 -6.13
C ALA A 8 -2.30 -37.93 -5.19
N GLY A 9 -1.49 -37.01 -5.71
CA GLY A 9 -1.06 -35.82 -4.98
C GLY A 9 -2.17 -34.78 -4.97
N VAL A 10 -2.66 -34.42 -3.78
CA VAL A 10 -3.56 -33.26 -3.61
C VAL A 10 -2.70 -32.01 -3.65
N LEU A 11 -2.83 -31.22 -4.73
CA LEU A 11 -2.26 -29.88 -4.83
C LEU A 11 -3.06 -28.95 -3.91
N VAL A 12 -2.48 -28.60 -2.77
CA VAL A 12 -3.01 -27.52 -1.92
C VAL A 12 -2.67 -26.20 -2.62
N ALA A 13 -3.65 -25.58 -3.26
CA ALA A 13 -3.51 -24.23 -3.78
C ALA A 13 -3.51 -23.27 -2.58
N THR A 14 -2.38 -22.63 -2.31
CA THR A 14 -2.35 -21.46 -1.42
C THR A 14 -3.14 -20.34 -2.09
N PRO A 15 -4.09 -19.68 -1.40
CA PRO A 15 -4.75 -18.51 -1.94
C PRO A 15 -3.68 -17.44 -2.16
N SER A 16 -3.38 -17.14 -3.42
CA SER A 16 -2.70 -15.92 -3.80
C SER A 16 -3.63 -14.77 -3.42
N MET A 17 -3.33 -14.09 -2.31
CA MET A 17 -3.88 -12.76 -2.06
C MET A 17 -3.40 -11.92 -3.24
N ALA A 18 -4.31 -11.48 -4.11
CA ALA A 18 -4.00 -10.46 -5.10
C ALA A 18 -3.29 -9.32 -4.35
N GLY A 19 -1.98 -9.17 -4.59
CA GLY A 19 -1.09 -8.49 -3.67
C GLY A 19 -1.53 -7.07 -3.42
N GLN A 20 -1.98 -6.77 -2.20
CA GLN A 20 -2.26 -5.42 -1.77
C GLN A 20 -0.98 -4.61 -1.92
N LEU A 21 -1.03 -3.50 -2.67
CA LEU A 21 0.17 -2.72 -2.98
C LEU A 21 0.64 -2.00 -1.71
N ILE A 22 1.65 -2.54 -1.04
CA ILE A 22 2.29 -1.89 0.12
C ILE A 22 3.16 -0.75 -0.40
N PHE A 23 2.88 0.47 0.05
CA PHE A 23 3.64 1.67 -0.35
C PHE A 23 4.51 2.21 0.78
N TYR A 24 4.28 1.78 2.03
CA TYR A 24 5.05 2.23 3.18
C TYR A 24 5.16 1.15 4.24
N THR A 25 6.35 1.02 4.83
CA THR A 25 6.62 0.14 5.97
C THR A 25 7.45 0.91 6.98
N ALA A 26 6.96 1.01 8.21
CA ALA A 26 7.75 1.45 9.37
C ALA A 26 8.12 0.22 10.21
N THR A 27 9.38 0.10 10.59
CA THR A 27 9.86 -0.96 11.49
C THR A 27 10.36 -0.34 12.79
N PHE A 28 9.94 -0.91 13.91
CA PHE A 28 10.23 -0.43 15.26
C PHE A 28 11.34 -1.26 15.92
N PRO A 29 11.97 -0.78 17.01
CA PRO A 29 13.10 -1.47 17.66
C PRO A 29 12.80 -2.88 18.19
N ASP A 30 11.53 -3.18 18.47
CA ASP A 30 11.05 -4.50 18.88
C ASP A 30 10.77 -5.45 17.69
N ALA A 31 11.16 -5.04 16.48
CA ALA A 31 10.87 -5.69 15.21
C ALA A 31 9.38 -5.77 14.84
N THR A 32 8.50 -5.06 15.57
CA THR A 32 7.14 -4.80 15.10
C THR A 32 7.21 -3.96 13.82
N SER A 33 6.33 -4.23 12.87
CA SER A 33 6.23 -3.45 11.63
C SER A 33 4.81 -2.97 11.39
N VAL A 34 4.68 -1.73 10.92
CA VAL A 34 3.41 -1.15 10.48
C VAL A 34 3.50 -0.91 8.98
N GLN A 35 2.58 -1.49 8.23
CA GLN A 35 2.50 -1.40 6.78
C GLN A 35 1.27 -0.62 6.37
N LEU A 36 1.45 0.29 5.40
CA LEU A 36 0.36 0.96 4.72
C LEU A 36 0.29 0.48 3.27
N SER A 37 -0.93 0.24 2.82
CA SER A 37 -1.16 -0.35 1.51
C SER A 37 -2.39 0.23 0.82
N VAL A 38 -2.41 0.14 -0.51
CA VAL A 38 -3.56 0.55 -1.32
C VAL A 38 -4.57 -0.59 -1.36
N LEU A 39 -5.73 -0.37 -0.76
CA LEU A 39 -6.88 -1.29 -0.79
C LEU A 39 -7.66 -1.18 -2.09
N ASN A 40 -7.86 0.06 -2.55
CA ASN A 40 -8.43 0.38 -3.87
C ASN A 40 -8.00 1.78 -4.29
N ASN A 41 -8.19 2.08 -5.57
CA ASN A 41 -8.04 3.42 -6.10
C ASN A 41 -8.99 3.66 -7.27
N SER A 42 -9.19 4.94 -7.61
CA SER A 42 -9.86 5.38 -8.83
C SER A 42 -9.34 6.74 -9.26
N VAL A 43 -9.53 7.11 -10.52
CA VAL A 43 -9.36 8.51 -10.97
C VAL A 43 -10.38 9.38 -10.22
N SER A 44 -9.93 10.50 -9.68
CA SER A 44 -10.81 11.38 -8.91
C SER A 44 -11.80 12.11 -9.81
N GLN A 45 -13.01 12.31 -9.31
CA GLN A 45 -14.01 13.16 -9.95
C GLN A 45 -13.90 14.63 -9.50
N ASP A 46 -13.16 14.88 -8.43
CA ASP A 46 -12.86 16.23 -7.96
C ASP A 46 -11.69 16.80 -8.78
N ARG A 47 -11.90 17.95 -9.44
CA ARG A 47 -10.86 18.63 -10.22
C ARG A 47 -9.66 19.06 -9.38
N GLY A 48 -9.79 19.07 -8.05
CA GLY A 48 -8.69 19.30 -7.12
C GLY A 48 -7.68 18.16 -7.07
N HIS A 49 -8.04 16.95 -7.48
CA HIS A 49 -7.24 15.74 -7.26
C HIS A 49 -7.18 14.88 -8.54
N ASP A 50 -6.15 14.05 -8.65
CA ASP A 50 -5.98 13.12 -9.76
C ASP A 50 -6.49 11.70 -9.39
N PHE A 51 -6.32 11.30 -8.13
CA PHE A 51 -6.73 9.98 -7.64
C PHE A 51 -7.46 10.04 -6.30
N ASP A 52 -8.45 9.16 -6.13
CA ASP A 52 -9.02 8.79 -4.84
C ASP A 52 -8.49 7.41 -4.44
N VAL A 53 -8.08 7.23 -3.19
CA VAL A 53 -7.37 6.04 -2.69
C VAL A 53 -7.96 5.60 -1.35
N ALA A 54 -8.20 4.30 -1.18
CA ALA A 54 -8.40 3.74 0.17
C ALA A 54 -7.12 3.08 0.67
N ILE A 55 -6.70 3.47 1.87
CA ILE A 55 -5.49 3.01 2.53
C ILE A 55 -5.87 1.99 3.61
N GLY A 56 -5.18 0.86 3.61
CA GLY A 56 -5.19 -0.14 4.67
C GLY A 56 -3.97 0.00 5.58
N LEU A 57 -4.11 -0.45 6.82
CA LEU A 57 -3.03 -0.52 7.80
C LEU A 57 -3.00 -1.91 8.43
N VAL A 58 -1.82 -2.52 8.44
CA VAL A 58 -1.55 -3.79 9.12
C VAL A 58 -0.35 -3.62 10.03
N GLU A 59 -0.44 -4.16 11.24
CA GLU A 59 0.68 -4.32 12.16
C GLU A 59 1.06 -5.81 12.24
N THR A 60 2.36 -6.09 12.12
CA THR A 60 2.92 -7.42 12.29
C THR A 60 3.94 -7.47 13.42
N ASP A 61 4.00 -8.59 14.14
CA ASP A 61 5.06 -8.84 15.12
C ASP A 61 6.42 -9.18 14.46
N ALA A 62 7.43 -9.44 15.29
CA ALA A 62 8.78 -9.81 14.87
C ALA A 62 8.84 -11.11 14.03
N SER A 63 7.82 -11.97 14.11
CA SER A 63 7.71 -13.19 13.29
C SER A 63 7.00 -12.96 11.95
N GLY A 64 6.48 -11.75 11.73
CA GLY A 64 5.64 -11.41 10.58
C GLY A 64 4.17 -11.79 10.77
N ALA A 65 3.75 -12.25 11.95
CA ALA A 65 2.36 -12.57 12.23
C ALA A 65 1.55 -11.28 12.42
N ILE A 66 0.36 -11.22 11.81
CA ILE A 66 -0.55 -10.07 11.94
C ILE A 66 -1.02 -9.97 13.39
N ARG A 67 -0.70 -8.84 14.04
CA ARG A 67 -1.19 -8.50 15.39
C ARG A 67 -2.47 -7.68 15.31
N TYR A 68 -2.54 -6.82 14.30
CA TYR A 68 -3.64 -5.89 14.12
C TYR A 68 -3.85 -5.62 12.63
N GLU A 69 -5.12 -5.61 12.22
CA GLU A 69 -5.55 -5.20 10.90
C GLU A 69 -6.64 -4.15 11.05
N ASP A 70 -6.41 -2.99 10.46
CA ASP A 70 -7.36 -1.90 10.49
C ASP A 70 -8.45 -2.07 9.42
N SER A 71 -9.69 -2.16 9.86
CA SER A 71 -10.86 -2.28 8.98
C SER A 71 -11.41 -0.92 8.50
N GLY A 72 -10.82 0.20 8.93
CA GLY A 72 -11.32 1.55 8.73
C GLY A 72 -11.34 2.07 7.29
N ARG A 73 -10.59 1.43 6.36
CA ARG A 73 -10.48 1.82 4.93
C ARG A 73 -10.33 3.35 4.76
N HIS A 74 -9.18 3.88 5.16
CA HIS A 74 -8.93 5.32 5.21
C HIS A 74 -8.92 5.95 3.83
N ARG A 75 -9.82 6.92 3.60
CA ARG A 75 -9.88 7.64 2.31
C ARG A 75 -8.82 8.73 2.26
N ALA A 76 -8.03 8.69 1.21
CA ALA A 76 -7.08 9.72 0.82
C ALA A 76 -7.31 10.14 -0.62
N GLN A 77 -6.82 11.32 -0.98
CA GLN A 77 -6.84 11.84 -2.33
C GLN A 77 -5.46 12.35 -2.70
N VAL A 78 -5.04 12.18 -3.96
CA VAL A 78 -3.69 12.50 -4.42
C VAL A 78 -3.79 13.48 -5.58
N ARG A 79 -3.00 14.56 -5.53
CA ARG A 79 -2.79 15.48 -6.65
C ARG A 79 -1.33 15.42 -7.10
N CYS A 80 -1.12 15.01 -8.35
CA CYS A 80 0.19 14.87 -8.98
C CYS A 80 0.76 16.20 -9.48
N ASN A 81 -0.10 17.08 -10.00
CA ASN A 81 0.34 18.35 -10.59
C ASN A 81 0.56 19.44 -9.54
N TYR A 82 1.51 20.34 -9.78
CA TYR A 82 1.78 21.47 -8.88
C TYR A 82 0.53 22.37 -8.70
N PRO A 83 0.17 22.75 -7.46
CA PRO A 83 0.78 22.33 -6.19
C PRO A 83 0.49 20.86 -5.89
N ALA A 84 1.53 20.05 -5.66
CA ALA A 84 1.40 18.62 -5.38
C ALA A 84 1.04 18.40 -3.92
N TYR A 85 0.10 17.50 -3.63
CA TYR A 85 -0.33 17.21 -2.26
C TYR A 85 -1.07 15.88 -2.12
N VAL A 86 -1.15 15.41 -0.87
CA VAL A 86 -2.01 14.31 -0.42
C VAL A 86 -3.01 14.86 0.58
N SER A 87 -4.28 14.52 0.43
CA SER A 87 -5.37 14.89 1.36
C SER A 87 -5.92 13.65 2.08
N VAL A 88 -6.20 13.77 3.38
CA VAL A 88 -6.81 12.71 4.21
C VAL A 88 -7.89 13.35 5.06
N GLY A 89 -9.15 12.98 4.83
CA GLY A 89 -10.29 13.70 5.41
C GLY A 89 -10.24 15.18 5.04
N SER A 90 -10.24 16.06 6.05
CA SER A 90 -10.16 17.52 5.87
C SER A 90 -8.74 18.09 5.89
N ARG A 91 -7.71 17.24 6.01
CA ARG A 91 -6.31 17.68 6.10
C ARG A 91 -5.61 17.49 4.76
N THR A 92 -4.92 18.52 4.31
CA THR A 92 -4.08 18.49 3.09
C THR A 92 -2.62 18.66 3.47
N TYR A 93 -1.77 17.81 2.92
CA TYR A 93 -0.34 17.77 3.17
C TYR A 93 0.39 18.05 1.85
N PRO A 94 1.10 19.18 1.73
CA PRO A 94 1.86 19.49 0.52
C PRO A 94 3.02 18.50 0.35
N ILE A 95 3.32 18.17 -0.91
CA ILE A 95 4.53 17.44 -1.29
C ILE A 95 5.57 18.46 -1.74
N GLU A 96 6.70 18.49 -1.04
CA GLU A 96 7.81 19.40 -1.35
C GLU A 96 8.57 18.90 -2.58
N MET A 97 8.55 19.70 -3.65
CA MET A 97 9.24 19.40 -4.91
C MET A 97 10.46 20.32 -5.09
N PRO A 98 11.60 19.81 -5.62
CA PRO A 98 11.85 18.41 -5.95
C PRO A 98 11.97 17.58 -4.67
N LEU A 99 11.59 16.30 -4.73
CA LEU A 99 11.72 15.40 -3.58
C LEU A 99 13.20 15.35 -3.17
N SER A 100 13.52 15.98 -2.04
CA SER A 100 14.90 16.42 -1.72
C SER A 100 15.68 15.43 -0.84
N ARG A 101 15.18 14.21 -0.62
CA ARG A 101 15.75 13.27 0.36
C ARG A 101 15.89 11.88 -0.21
N SER A 102 17.04 11.25 0.06
CA SER A 102 17.36 9.88 -0.32
C SER A 102 16.59 8.81 0.49
N SER A 103 15.93 9.20 1.58
CA SER A 103 15.05 8.33 2.34
C SER A 103 13.66 8.95 2.41
N HIS A 104 12.77 8.58 1.48
CA HIS A 104 11.34 8.86 1.56
C HIS A 104 10.73 8.00 2.67
N ASN A 105 11.03 8.36 3.93
CA ASN A 105 10.42 7.76 5.10
C ASN A 105 9.14 8.50 5.52
N ASP A 106 8.64 9.41 4.67
CA ASP A 106 7.34 10.01 4.83
C ASP A 106 6.33 9.22 3.99
N TRP A 107 5.40 8.56 4.66
CA TRP A 107 4.34 7.78 4.01
C TRP A 107 3.51 8.59 3.01
N LYS A 108 3.42 9.92 3.18
CA LYS A 108 2.67 10.80 2.28
C LYS A 108 3.40 10.97 0.96
N GLU A 109 4.72 11.15 1.00
CA GLU A 109 5.56 11.19 -0.21
C GLU A 109 5.50 9.83 -0.92
N ASN A 110 5.57 8.72 -0.18
CA ASN A 110 5.51 7.39 -0.78
C ASN A 110 4.16 7.09 -1.42
N LEU A 111 3.07 7.51 -0.80
CA LEU A 111 1.75 7.43 -1.41
C LEU A 111 1.71 8.26 -2.69
N TRP A 112 2.17 9.51 -2.65
CA TRP A 112 2.20 10.37 -3.83
C TRP A 112 3.03 9.76 -4.97
N MET A 113 4.24 9.26 -4.68
CA MET A 113 5.10 8.62 -5.67
C MET A 113 4.46 7.37 -6.27
N THR A 114 3.72 6.59 -5.48
CA THR A 114 3.01 5.38 -5.94
C THR A 114 2.07 5.68 -7.11
N PHE A 115 1.46 6.87 -7.15
CA PHE A 115 0.51 7.27 -8.18
C PHE A 115 1.11 8.23 -9.23
N CYS A 116 2.07 9.06 -8.83
CA CYS A 116 2.54 10.18 -9.64
C CYS A 116 3.96 9.99 -10.22
N ALA A 117 4.74 9.04 -9.71
CA ALA A 117 6.09 8.75 -10.20
C ALA A 117 6.15 7.54 -11.16
N ALA A 118 5.06 6.79 -11.32
CA ALA A 118 4.98 5.75 -12.33
C ALA A 118 4.98 6.42 -13.73
N PRO A 119 5.82 5.96 -14.69
CA PRO A 119 5.78 6.50 -16.04
C PRO A 119 4.39 6.25 -16.63
N SER A 120 3.73 7.32 -17.08
CA SER A 120 2.54 7.20 -17.91
C SER A 120 2.89 6.33 -19.12
N SER A 121 2.16 5.22 -19.31
CA SER A 121 2.27 4.37 -20.50
C SER A 121 1.95 5.14 -21.78
#